data_AF-A0A2E8YUY5-F1
#
_entry.id   AF-A0A2E8YUY5-F1
#
_cell.length_a   1.000
_cell.length_b   1.000
_cell.length_c   1.000
_cell.angle_alpha   90.00
_cell.angle_beta   90.00
_cell.angle_gamma   90.00
#
_symmetry.space_group_name_H-M   'P 1'
#
loop_
_entity.id
_entity.type
_entity.pdbx_description
1 polymer ?
#
loop_
_entity_poly.entity_id
_entity_poly.type
_entity_poly.pdbx_seq_one_letter_code
_entity_poly.pdbx_strand_id
1 'polypeptide(L)'
;MTSLPVALQRLDPDLPPPAYARPGDAGADLRTTVDFVLAPGERALVPTGVAIALPDGYAAFVHPRSGLAARHGLSIVNTPGTVDAGYRGEIKVLLVNLDPAEPVELRRGDRVAQLVVQRVEHVVFTEVDRLPDSVRGAAGYGSTGGFGRVAAPGPAAGTDHTGSDAPPEQSLEEST
;
A
#
# COMPACT_ATOMS: atom_id res chain seq x y z
N MET A 1 29.16 1.11 4.86
CA MET A 1 28.05 1.95 5.39
C MET A 1 28.49 2.48 6.73
N THR A 2 28.37 3.80 6.95
CA THR A 2 28.53 4.38 8.29
C THR A 2 27.32 3.97 9.14
N SER A 3 27.56 3.55 10.39
CA SER A 3 26.49 3.18 11.30
C SER A 3 25.88 4.42 11.96
N LEU A 4 24.55 4.45 12.05
CA LEU A 4 23.80 5.46 12.80
C LEU A 4 23.35 4.86 14.13
N PRO A 5 23.86 5.32 15.29
CA PRO A 5 23.33 4.88 16.57
C PRO A 5 21.93 5.45 16.78
N VAL A 6 20.95 4.58 17.06
CA VAL A 6 19.57 4.93 17.38
C VAL A 6 19.23 4.28 18.72
N ALA A 7 18.70 5.05 19.67
CA ALA A 7 18.26 4.47 20.93
C ALA A 7 16.99 3.64 20.70
N LEU A 8 16.97 2.44 21.26
CA LEU A 8 15.88 1.47 21.15
C LEU A 8 15.41 1.08 22.55
N GLN A 9 14.10 1.17 22.79
CA GLN A 9 13.44 0.56 23.92
C GLN A 9 12.63 -0.65 23.43
N ARG A 10 12.93 -1.83 23.98
CA ARG A 10 12.07 -3.00 23.84
C ARG A 10 10.98 -2.92 24.90
N LEU A 11 9.76 -2.62 24.48
CA LEU A 11 8.56 -2.65 25.30
C LEU A 11 8.12 -4.10 25.56
N ASP A 12 8.47 -4.98 24.63
CA ASP A 12 8.36 -6.42 24.77
C ASP A 12 9.78 -7.03 24.85
N PRO A 13 10.27 -7.39 26.05
CA PRO A 13 11.65 -7.86 26.22
C PRO A 13 11.88 -9.29 25.70
N ASP A 14 10.81 -10.06 25.48
CA ASP A 14 10.88 -11.46 25.07
C ASP A 14 11.12 -11.62 23.56
N LEU A 15 10.87 -10.56 22.78
CA LEU A 15 11.19 -10.53 21.37
C LEU A 15 12.58 -9.91 21.10
N PRO A 16 13.29 -10.39 20.07
CA PRO A 16 14.56 -9.81 19.68
C PRO A 16 14.37 -8.38 19.15
N PRO A 17 15.39 -7.52 19.25
CA PRO A 17 15.35 -6.20 18.63
C PRO A 17 15.22 -6.30 17.10
N PRO A 18 14.77 -5.23 16.43
CA PRO A 18 14.75 -5.18 14.97
C PRO A 18 16.15 -5.41 14.40
N ALA A 19 16.25 -6.21 13.34
CA ALA A 19 17.53 -6.62 12.77
C ALA A 19 17.48 -6.70 11.25
N TYR A 20 18.61 -6.42 10.61
CA TYR A 20 18.80 -6.62 9.18
C TYR A 20 19.00 -8.11 8.88
N ALA A 21 18.34 -8.64 7.85
CA ALA A 21 18.40 -10.06 7.54
C ALA A 21 19.71 -10.46 6.84
N ARG A 22 20.25 -9.57 5.99
CA ARG A 22 21.49 -9.77 5.23
C ARG A 22 22.35 -8.52 5.23
N PRO A 23 23.68 -8.65 5.00
CA PRO A 23 24.54 -7.51 4.75
C PRO A 23 24.03 -6.67 3.57
N GLY A 24 23.86 -5.37 3.79
CA GLY A 24 23.40 -4.43 2.76
C GLY A 24 21.88 -4.28 2.64
N ASP A 25 21.09 -5.02 3.42
CA ASP A 25 19.64 -4.80 3.47
C ASP A 25 19.33 -3.37 3.96
N ALA A 26 18.36 -2.71 3.33
CA ALA A 26 17.99 -1.34 3.66
C ALA A 26 17.12 -1.25 4.93
N GLY A 27 16.32 -2.28 5.21
CA GLY A 27 15.34 -2.29 6.30
C GLY A 27 15.65 -3.31 7.39
N ALA A 28 15.43 -2.92 8.65
CA ALA A 28 15.45 -3.84 9.78
C ALA A 28 14.06 -4.46 9.97
N ASP A 29 13.95 -5.78 10.06
CA ASP A 29 12.67 -6.48 10.18
C ASP A 29 11.98 -6.13 11.52
N LEU A 30 10.71 -5.73 11.45
CA LEU A 30 9.81 -5.54 12.59
C LEU A 30 8.94 -6.78 12.78
N ARG A 31 8.66 -7.14 14.04
CA ARG A 31 7.86 -8.30 14.40
C ARG A 31 6.54 -7.88 15.02
N THR A 32 5.51 -8.73 14.94
CA THR A 32 4.29 -8.56 15.74
C THR A 32 4.49 -9.11 17.15
N THR A 33 3.90 -8.48 18.16
CA THR A 33 3.86 -9.01 19.55
C THR A 33 2.61 -9.84 19.85
N VAL A 34 1.68 -9.95 18.91
CA VAL A 34 0.41 -10.65 19.11
C VAL A 34 0.12 -11.65 17.99
N ASP A 35 -0.64 -12.67 18.32
CA ASP A 35 -1.31 -13.55 17.36
C ASP A 35 -2.55 -12.83 16.82
N PHE A 36 -2.77 -12.90 15.51
CA PHE A 36 -3.99 -12.40 14.88
C PHE A 36 -4.21 -13.01 13.49
N VAL A 37 -5.45 -12.86 13.00
CA VAL A 37 -5.84 -13.26 11.65
C VAL A 37 -6.49 -12.06 10.98
N LEU A 38 -6.14 -11.80 9.73
CA LEU A 38 -6.81 -10.83 8.87
C LEU A 38 -7.62 -11.58 7.82
N ALA A 39 -8.95 -11.50 7.88
CA ALA A 39 -9.79 -11.99 6.79
C ALA A 39 -9.57 -11.14 5.51
N PRO A 40 -10.00 -11.63 4.34
CA PRO A 40 -9.94 -10.85 3.09
C PRO A 40 -10.48 -9.43 3.24
N GLY A 41 -9.68 -8.43 2.86
CA GLY A 41 -10.02 -7.01 2.94
C GLY A 41 -9.93 -6.37 4.34
N GLU A 42 -9.66 -7.16 5.40
CA GLU A 42 -9.53 -6.62 6.75
C GLU A 42 -8.20 -5.91 6.97
N ARG A 43 -8.20 -5.00 7.96
CA ARG A 43 -7.02 -4.27 8.43
C ARG A 43 -6.96 -4.26 9.95
N ALA A 44 -5.75 -4.29 10.49
CA ALA A 44 -5.52 -4.18 11.93
C ALA A 44 -4.28 -3.32 12.22
N LEU A 45 -4.34 -2.57 13.31
CA LEU A 45 -3.19 -1.87 13.86
C LEU A 45 -2.46 -2.80 14.82
N VAL A 46 -1.29 -3.29 14.41
CA VAL A 46 -0.59 -4.37 15.10
C VAL A 46 0.64 -3.84 15.85
N PRO A 47 0.79 -4.17 17.15
CA PRO A 47 1.93 -3.77 17.97
C PRO A 47 3.23 -4.48 17.56
N THR A 48 4.36 -3.80 17.74
CA THR A 48 5.70 -4.37 17.43
C THR A 48 6.62 -4.56 18.63
N GLY A 49 6.22 -4.05 19.80
CA GLY A 49 6.99 -4.17 21.04
C GLY A 49 8.24 -3.31 21.07
N VAL A 50 8.39 -2.33 20.17
CA VAL A 50 9.57 -1.47 20.11
C VAL A 50 9.20 0.00 20.00
N ALA A 51 9.97 0.84 20.69
CA ALA A 51 9.99 2.29 20.55
C ALA A 51 11.42 2.73 20.26
N ILE A 52 11.60 3.79 19.48
CA ILE A 52 12.93 4.31 19.12
C ILE A 52 13.02 5.81 19.39
N ALA A 53 14.24 6.32 19.51
CA ALA A 53 14.52 7.75 19.45
C ALA A 53 15.48 8.02 18.29
N LEU A 54 14.94 8.56 17.20
CA LEU A 54 15.75 9.00 16.07
C LEU A 54 16.39 10.36 16.38
N PRO A 55 17.59 10.63 15.87
CA PRO A 55 18.14 11.98 15.89
C PRO A 55 17.37 12.91 14.95
N ASP A 56 17.39 14.21 15.24
CA ASP A 56 16.81 15.23 14.37
C ASP A 56 17.41 15.18 12.95
N GLY A 57 16.59 15.48 11.94
CA GLY A 57 16.97 15.35 10.53
C GLY A 57 16.86 13.93 9.97
N TYR A 58 16.26 13.00 10.73
CA TYR A 58 15.97 11.64 10.28
C TYR A 58 14.50 11.30 10.47
N ALA A 59 13.99 10.42 9.62
CA ALA A 59 12.71 9.74 9.79
C ALA A 59 12.92 8.24 9.58
N ALA A 60 12.04 7.43 10.15
CA ALA A 60 11.97 6.01 9.82
C ALA A 60 10.68 5.70 9.06
N PHE A 61 10.81 4.83 8.07
CA PHE A 61 9.73 4.45 7.17
C PHE A 61 9.44 2.97 7.35
N VAL A 62 8.19 2.64 7.62
CA VAL A 62 7.70 1.26 7.74
C VAL A 62 7.23 0.80 6.37
N HIS A 63 7.93 -0.17 5.80
CA HIS A 63 7.65 -0.75 4.49
C HIS A 63 7.08 -2.17 4.61
N PRO A 64 6.22 -2.58 3.67
CA PRO A 64 5.83 -3.98 3.51
C PRO A 64 7.04 -4.87 3.22
N ARG A 65 6.96 -6.14 3.62
CA ARG A 65 7.94 -7.15 3.24
C ARG A 65 7.50 -7.80 1.92
N SER A 66 8.36 -7.74 0.91
CA SER A 66 8.02 -8.20 -0.45
C SER A 66 7.52 -9.65 -0.50
N GLY A 67 8.10 -10.53 0.32
CA GLY A 67 7.66 -11.93 0.38
C GLY A 67 6.23 -12.12 0.91
N LEU A 68 5.78 -11.31 1.88
CA LEU A 68 4.42 -11.38 2.39
C LEU A 68 3.42 -10.74 1.41
N ALA A 69 3.82 -9.61 0.80
CA ALA A 69 3.02 -8.96 -0.23
C ALA A 69 2.76 -9.88 -1.44
N ALA A 70 3.80 -10.53 -1.96
CA ALA A 70 3.70 -11.36 -3.15
C ALA A 70 2.99 -12.71 -2.93
N ARG A 71 3.10 -13.30 -1.73
CA ARG A 71 2.53 -14.64 -1.44
C ARG A 71 1.16 -14.61 -0.78
N HIS A 72 0.84 -13.55 -0.05
CA HIS A 72 -0.35 -13.50 0.80
C HIS A 72 -1.16 -12.21 0.64
N GLY A 73 -0.79 -11.33 -0.30
CA GLY A 73 -1.48 -10.04 -0.45
C GLY A 73 -1.34 -9.11 0.77
N LEU A 74 -0.45 -9.39 1.72
CA LEU A 74 -0.31 -8.59 2.93
C LEU A 74 0.40 -7.26 2.61
N SER A 75 -0.25 -6.16 2.95
CA SER A 75 0.28 -4.82 2.76
C SER A 75 0.11 -3.97 4.03
N ILE A 76 0.46 -2.69 3.95
CA ILE A 76 0.32 -1.71 5.01
C ILE A 76 -0.48 -0.54 4.44
N VAL A 77 -1.57 -0.16 5.11
CA VAL A 77 -2.52 0.86 4.61
C VAL A 77 -1.85 2.21 4.39
N ASN A 78 -0.99 2.63 5.31
CA ASN A 78 -0.30 3.92 5.28
C ASN A 78 1.12 3.82 4.71
N THR A 79 1.42 2.85 3.83
CA THR A 79 2.79 2.66 3.33
C THR A 79 3.26 3.82 2.42
N PRO A 80 4.52 4.28 2.56
CA PRO A 80 5.43 4.00 3.68
C PRO A 80 4.94 4.69 4.96
N GLY A 81 4.86 3.94 6.07
CA GLY A 81 4.44 4.51 7.35
C GLY A 81 5.54 5.37 7.96
N THR A 82 5.31 6.66 8.15
CA THR A 82 6.32 7.60 8.68
C THR A 82 6.36 7.57 10.22
N VAL A 83 7.55 7.40 10.78
CA VAL A 83 7.87 7.53 12.21
C VAL A 83 8.79 8.74 12.38
N ASP A 84 8.27 9.77 13.06
CA ASP A 84 8.95 11.05 13.25
C ASP A 84 10.07 10.98 14.30
N ALA A 85 11.05 11.88 14.19
CA ALA A 85 12.16 11.94 15.15
C ALA A 85 11.73 12.23 16.59
N GLY A 86 10.63 12.96 16.77
CA GLY A 86 10.05 13.25 18.09
C GLY A 86 9.23 12.11 18.69
N TYR A 87 8.90 11.07 17.91
CA TYR A 87 8.04 9.99 18.39
C TYR A 87 8.76 9.10 19.41
N ARG A 88 8.09 8.78 20.52
CA ARG A 88 8.61 7.89 21.59
C ARG A 88 7.64 6.75 21.95
N GLY A 89 6.50 6.69 21.26
CA GLY A 89 5.54 5.62 21.45
C GLY A 89 6.01 4.33 20.78
N GLU A 90 5.21 3.29 20.97
CA GLU A 90 5.39 2.02 20.27
C GLU A 90 5.17 2.19 18.77
N ILE A 91 6.11 1.70 17.95
CA ILE A 91 5.90 1.58 16.51
C ILE A 91 4.81 0.53 16.29
N LYS A 92 3.73 0.90 15.62
CA LYS A 92 2.65 -0.03 15.23
C LYS A 92 2.52 -0.08 13.72
N VAL A 93 2.04 -1.20 13.20
CA VAL A 93 1.92 -1.45 11.76
C VAL A 93 0.45 -1.61 11.41
N LEU A 94 -0.08 -0.74 10.54
CA LEU A 94 -1.46 -0.82 10.06
C LEU A 94 -1.55 -1.79 8.88
N LEU A 95 -1.53 -3.09 9.18
CA LEU A 95 -1.58 -4.16 8.19
C LEU A 95 -2.94 -4.24 7.53
N VAL A 96 -2.96 -4.65 6.25
CA VAL A 96 -4.17 -4.95 5.48
C VAL A 96 -3.96 -6.21 4.65
N ASN A 97 -4.98 -7.07 4.62
CA ASN A 97 -5.03 -8.21 3.72
C ASN A 97 -5.69 -7.79 2.39
N LEU A 98 -4.92 -7.81 1.30
CA LEU A 98 -5.41 -7.52 -0.05
C LEU A 98 -5.75 -8.78 -0.85
N ASP A 99 -5.54 -9.97 -0.28
CA ASP A 99 -6.03 -11.20 -0.89
C ASP A 99 -7.58 -11.21 -0.86
N PRO A 100 -8.25 -11.52 -1.97
CA PRO A 100 -9.71 -11.48 -2.04
C PRO A 100 -10.39 -12.70 -1.40
N ALA A 101 -9.66 -13.76 -1.06
CA ALA A 101 -10.24 -15.03 -0.64
C ALA A 101 -9.57 -15.65 0.59
N GLU A 102 -8.25 -15.56 0.69
CA GLU A 102 -7.48 -16.25 1.73
C GLU A 102 -7.20 -15.36 2.94
N PRO A 103 -7.45 -15.85 4.18
CA PRO A 103 -7.04 -15.13 5.38
C PRO A 103 -5.53 -15.15 5.55
N VAL A 104 -4.99 -14.13 6.22
CA VAL A 104 -3.58 -14.08 6.62
C VAL A 104 -3.49 -14.30 8.13
N GLU A 105 -2.95 -15.44 8.52
CA GLU A 105 -2.62 -15.73 9.92
C GLU A 105 -1.18 -15.31 10.23
N LEU A 106 -1.00 -14.56 11.31
CA LEU A 106 0.30 -14.15 11.81
C LEU A 106 0.42 -14.49 13.30
N ARG A 107 1.57 -15.03 13.68
CA ARG A 107 1.89 -15.41 15.04
C ARG A 107 2.81 -14.39 15.67
N ARG A 108 2.72 -14.25 16.99
CA ARG A 108 3.68 -13.50 17.80
C ARG A 108 5.11 -13.86 17.40
N GLY A 109 5.91 -12.84 17.11
CA GLY A 109 7.29 -12.98 16.66
C GLY A 109 7.46 -13.04 15.14
N ASP A 110 6.39 -13.20 14.35
CA ASP A 110 6.49 -13.14 12.90
C ASP A 110 6.94 -11.77 12.43
N ARG A 111 7.78 -11.74 11.39
CA ARG A 111 8.30 -10.52 10.78
C ARG A 111 7.27 -9.97 9.80
N VAL A 112 6.62 -8.87 10.15
CA VAL A 112 5.45 -8.34 9.42
C VAL A 112 5.76 -7.12 8.55
N ALA A 113 6.79 -6.35 8.90
CA ALA A 113 7.21 -5.15 8.20
C ALA A 113 8.73 -4.99 8.26
N GLN A 114 9.27 -3.98 7.59
CA GLN A 114 10.67 -3.59 7.73
C GLN A 114 10.79 -2.07 7.91
N LEU A 115 11.71 -1.64 8.77
CA LEU A 115 11.95 -0.26 9.11
C LEU A 115 13.20 0.26 8.37
N VAL A 116 13.03 1.28 7.53
CA VAL A 116 14.12 1.95 6.80
C VAL A 116 14.32 3.33 7.41
N VAL A 117 15.52 3.61 7.94
CA VAL A 117 15.85 4.92 8.51
C VAL A 117 16.59 5.75 7.47
N GLN A 118 16.14 6.98 7.24
CA GLN A 118 16.73 7.88 6.24
C GLN A 118 16.88 9.30 6.79
N ARG A 119 17.85 10.04 6.24
CA ARG A 119 17.92 11.49 6.41
C ARG A 119 16.75 12.14 5.67
N VAL A 120 16.19 13.18 6.27
CA VAL A 120 15.12 13.99 5.70
C VAL A 120 15.45 15.47 5.89
N GLU A 121 15.07 16.28 4.92
CA GLU A 121 15.26 17.73 4.97
C GLU A 121 14.04 18.40 5.62
N HIS A 122 14.28 19.40 6.46
CA HIS A 122 13.22 20.31 6.88
C HIS A 122 13.04 21.38 5.80
N VAL A 123 12.02 21.19 4.96
CA VAL A 123 11.74 22.10 3.84
C VAL A 123 11.04 23.37 4.35
N VAL A 124 11.57 24.53 3.95
CA VAL A 124 10.89 25.83 4.12
C VAL A 124 10.24 26.21 2.80
N PHE A 125 8.92 26.34 2.80
CA PHE A 125 8.18 26.72 1.60
C PHE A 125 8.24 28.25 1.39
N THR A 126 8.51 28.66 0.15
CA THR A 126 8.42 30.05 -0.30
C THR A 126 7.35 30.13 -1.39
N GLU A 127 6.30 30.90 -1.15
CA GLU A 127 5.21 31.11 -2.12
C GLU A 127 5.69 32.01 -3.28
N VAL A 128 5.33 31.65 -4.52
CA VAL A 128 5.70 32.37 -5.74
C VAL A 128 4.53 32.36 -6.73
N ASP A 129 4.42 33.41 -7.56
CA ASP A 129 3.36 33.50 -8.57
C ASP A 129 3.50 32.44 -9.68
N ARG A 130 4.73 32.00 -9.98
CA ARG A 130 5.01 31.01 -11.02
C ARG A 130 6.25 30.18 -10.69
N LEU A 131 6.13 28.85 -10.87
CA LEU A 131 7.25 27.91 -10.75
C LEU A 131 8.18 27.98 -11.99
N PRO A 132 9.48 27.66 -11.84
CA PRO A 132 10.40 27.51 -12.97
C PRO A 132 9.97 26.39 -13.92
N ASP A 133 10.30 26.55 -15.22
CA ASP A 133 10.04 25.50 -16.21
C ASP A 133 10.93 24.27 -15.95
N SER A 134 10.45 23.07 -16.33
CA SER A 134 11.21 21.82 -16.23
C SER A 134 10.92 20.89 -17.42
N VAL A 135 11.83 19.96 -17.70
CA VAL A 135 11.66 18.97 -18.79
C VAL A 135 10.39 18.14 -18.62
N ARG A 136 9.99 17.84 -17.38
CA ARG A 136 8.75 17.10 -17.10
C ARG A 136 7.49 17.97 -17.18
N GLY A 137 7.61 19.26 -16.91
CA GLY A 137 6.47 20.19 -16.87
C GLY A 137 5.35 19.69 -15.93
N ALA A 138 4.10 19.82 -16.38
CA ALA A 138 2.92 19.36 -15.66
C ALA A 138 2.55 17.88 -15.90
N ALA A 139 3.36 17.13 -16.66
CA ALA A 139 3.02 15.76 -17.04
C ALA A 139 3.20 14.76 -15.87
N GLY A 140 2.15 14.01 -15.55
CA GLY A 140 2.11 12.99 -14.50
C GLY A 140 1.14 11.85 -14.81
N TYR A 141 0.96 10.90 -13.87
CA TYR A 141 -0.05 9.81 -13.97
C TYR A 141 0.07 8.93 -15.23
N GLY A 142 1.28 8.43 -15.53
CA GLY A 142 1.50 7.56 -16.70
C GLY A 142 1.84 8.32 -17.98
N SER A 143 2.26 9.58 -17.89
CA SER A 143 2.67 10.42 -19.03
C SER A 143 3.84 9.86 -19.86
N THR A 144 4.56 8.87 -19.35
CA THR A 144 5.63 8.14 -20.06
C THR A 144 5.12 6.87 -20.76
N GLY A 145 3.82 6.55 -20.70
CA GLY A 145 3.25 5.33 -21.23
C GLY A 145 3.69 4.06 -20.48
N GLY A 146 3.51 2.90 -21.11
CA GLY A 146 4.00 1.59 -20.63
C GLY A 146 2.91 0.54 -20.33
N PHE A 147 1.64 0.91 -20.31
CA PHE A 147 0.53 -0.01 -20.04
C PHE A 147 -0.61 0.21 -21.03
N GLY A 148 -0.96 -0.83 -21.79
CA GLY A 148 -2.14 -0.82 -22.66
C GLY A 148 -3.42 -0.97 -21.83
N ARG A 149 -4.41 -0.11 -22.06
CA ARG A 149 -5.78 -0.43 -21.61
C ARG A 149 -6.21 -1.68 -22.36
N VAL A 150 -6.55 -2.74 -21.63
CA VAL A 150 -7.33 -3.83 -22.22
C VAL A 150 -8.64 -3.20 -22.71
N ALA A 151 -8.87 -3.25 -24.01
CA ALA A 151 -10.12 -2.79 -24.60
C ALA A 151 -11.26 -3.57 -23.92
N ALA A 152 -12.30 -2.87 -23.46
CA ALA A 152 -13.49 -3.53 -22.98
C ALA A 152 -14.03 -4.45 -24.09
N PRO A 153 -14.45 -5.69 -23.78
CA PRO A 153 -15.05 -6.56 -24.78
C PRO A 153 -16.26 -5.83 -25.37
N GLY A 154 -16.22 -5.58 -26.68
CA GLY A 154 -17.33 -5.00 -27.42
C GLY A 154 -18.55 -5.93 -27.34
N PRO A 155 -19.78 -5.39 -27.46
CA PRO A 155 -20.99 -6.18 -27.38
C PRO A 155 -20.96 -7.24 -28.49
N ALA A 156 -21.19 -8.50 -28.10
CA ALA A 156 -21.31 -9.62 -29.02
C ALA A 156 -22.35 -9.28 -30.09
N ALA A 157 -21.97 -9.38 -31.36
CA ALA A 157 -22.87 -9.22 -32.49
C ALA A 157 -23.99 -10.27 -32.36
N GLY A 158 -25.19 -9.80 -32.04
CA GLY A 158 -26.40 -10.61 -32.12
C GLY A 158 -26.61 -11.02 -33.57
N THR A 159 -26.64 -12.33 -33.80
CA THR A 159 -27.03 -12.92 -35.07
C THR A 159 -28.50 -12.63 -35.34
N ASP A 160 -28.78 -11.75 -36.31
CA ASP A 160 -30.11 -11.58 -36.88
C ASP A 160 -30.52 -12.89 -37.56
N HIS A 161 -31.44 -13.63 -36.93
CA HIS A 161 -32.23 -14.64 -37.60
C HIS A 161 -33.58 -14.03 -37.99
N THR A 162 -33.65 -13.62 -39.26
CA THR A 162 -34.89 -13.33 -39.98
C THR A 162 -35.76 -14.60 -40.06
N GLY A 163 -36.96 -14.56 -39.48
CA GLY A 163 -37.99 -15.57 -39.62
C GLY A 163 -39.36 -14.91 -39.76
N SER A 164 -39.85 -14.88 -40.99
CA SER A 164 -41.19 -14.49 -41.44
C SER A 164 -42.27 -15.47 -40.92
N ASP A 165 -43.42 -14.95 -40.46
CA ASP A 165 -44.75 -15.31 -41.02
C ASP A 165 -45.94 -14.58 -40.36
N ALA A 166 -46.59 -13.71 -41.17
CA ALA A 166 -48.04 -13.46 -41.40
C ALA A 166 -49.06 -13.24 -40.25
N PRO A 167 -50.32 -12.76 -40.50
CA PRO A 167 -50.91 -11.96 -41.61
C PRO A 167 -51.68 -10.70 -41.09
N PRO A 168 -52.41 -9.92 -41.95
CA PRO A 168 -52.97 -8.62 -41.59
C PRO A 168 -54.46 -8.64 -41.18
N GLU A 169 -54.88 -7.74 -40.29
CA GLU A 169 -56.29 -7.38 -40.07
C GLU A 169 -56.55 -5.86 -40.07
N GLN A 170 -57.21 -5.48 -41.16
CA GLN A 170 -58.22 -4.47 -41.44
C GLN A 170 -58.92 -3.64 -40.31
N SER A 171 -58.94 -2.32 -40.55
CA SER A 171 -60.12 -1.41 -40.66
C SER A 171 -60.67 -0.61 -39.46
N LEU A 172 -61.08 0.63 -39.80
CA LEU A 172 -62.02 1.59 -39.15
C LEU A 172 -61.43 2.42 -37.98
N GLU A 173 -61.66 3.72 -37.79
CA GLU A 173 -62.53 4.75 -38.40
C GLU A 173 -62.15 6.15 -37.85
N GLU A 174 -62.34 7.18 -38.69
CA GLU A 174 -62.88 8.54 -38.43
C GLU A 174 -62.45 9.43 -37.23
N SER A 175 -61.87 10.62 -37.48
CA SER A 175 -62.52 11.96 -37.60
C SER A 175 -61.96 12.86 -36.48
N THR A 176 -61.67 14.16 -36.58
CA THR A 176 -61.94 15.27 -37.50
C THR A 176 -60.70 16.16 -37.50
#